data_AF-A0AAE0PPQ4-F1
#
_entry.id   AF-A0AAE0PPQ4-F1
#
_cell.length_a   1.000
_cell.length_b   1.000
_cell.length_c   1.000
_cell.angle_alpha   90.00
_cell.angle_beta   90.00
_cell.angle_gamma   90.00
#
_symmetry.space_group_name_H-M   'P 1'
#
loop_
_entity.id
_entity.type
_entity.pdbx_description
1 polymer ?
#
loop_
_entity_poly.entity_id
_entity_poly.type
_entity_poly.pdbx_seq_one_letter_code
_entity_poly.pdbx_strand_id
1 'polypeptide(L)'
;MVLPSIHLENLRSLPNKMDELLLLSRTNKNFSNSAALCFTESWLNDAIPDNALNLLGFQLFRELQVTESAGKSRGGGTCFYINESNPPPPALRISEDDVRQIFLKQKRRKAPGPDGVTPACLKTCADQLAFIFSQIFNRSLELCKVPACFKHSTIIPIPKKPKITGLNDYRPVALTSVVMKSFEILVLAYLKNITGPLLDPLQFAYRENRSVDDAVNMGLHFILQHLDKSGTYVRLLFVDLL
;
A
#
# COMPACT_ATOMS: atom_id res chain seq x y z
N MET A 1 22.31 -9.67 3.96
CA MET A 1 21.66 -8.40 3.62
C MET A 1 20.88 -7.95 4.84
N VAL A 2 21.15 -6.76 5.39
CA VAL A 2 20.38 -6.24 6.52
C VAL A 2 18.99 -5.90 5.99
N LEU A 3 17.94 -6.48 6.59
CA LEU A 3 16.57 -6.14 6.23
C LEU A 3 16.33 -4.67 6.60
N PRO A 4 15.75 -3.85 5.71
CA PRO A 4 15.39 -2.48 6.05
C PRO A 4 14.42 -2.51 7.24
N SER A 5 14.77 -1.83 8.34
CA SER A 5 13.89 -1.77 9.50
C SER A 5 12.87 -0.66 9.35
N ILE A 6 11.61 -0.99 9.63
CA ILE A 6 10.51 -0.04 9.71
C ILE A 6 10.10 0.04 11.18
N HIS A 7 10.11 1.25 11.73
CA HIS A 7 9.62 1.50 13.08
C HIS A 7 8.17 1.95 12.98
N LEU A 8 7.23 1.15 13.50
CA LEU A 8 5.81 1.46 13.44
C LEU A 8 5.25 1.62 14.85
N GLU A 9 4.68 2.79 15.13
CA GLU A 9 4.12 3.09 16.45
C GLU A 9 2.80 3.86 16.37
N ASN A 10 2.04 3.74 17.45
CA ASN A 10 0.83 4.49 17.71
C ASN A 10 1.13 5.49 18.84
N LEU A 11 1.22 6.78 18.51
CA LEU A 11 1.73 7.80 19.43
C LEU A 11 0.66 8.55 20.22
N ARG A 12 -0.61 8.48 19.81
CA ARG A 12 -1.74 9.18 20.47
C ARG A 12 -1.43 10.65 20.77
N SER A 13 -1.02 11.40 19.74
CA SER A 13 -0.49 12.79 19.71
C SER A 13 0.98 12.84 19.33
N LEU A 14 1.26 13.00 18.03
CA LEU A 14 2.62 13.19 17.55
C LEU A 14 3.27 14.49 18.09
N PRO A 15 2.58 15.66 18.12
CA PRO A 15 3.19 16.90 18.61
C PRO A 15 3.73 16.80 20.04
N ASN A 16 2.99 16.13 20.93
CA ASN A 16 3.40 15.97 22.34
C ASN A 16 4.58 15.01 22.52
N LYS A 17 4.93 14.24 21.49
CA LYS A 17 5.97 13.22 21.50
C LYS A 17 7.22 13.64 20.72
N MET A 18 7.22 14.82 20.10
CA MET A 18 8.35 15.25 19.27
C MET A 18 9.66 15.34 20.05
N ASP A 19 9.67 15.82 21.29
CA ASP A 19 10.90 15.89 22.10
C ASP A 19 11.49 14.50 22.39
N GLU A 20 10.62 13.53 22.68
CA GLU A 20 11.00 12.13 22.91
C GLU A 20 11.55 11.50 21.62
N LEU A 21 10.88 11.73 20.48
CA LEU A 21 11.33 11.23 19.18
C LEU A 21 12.66 11.86 18.74
N LEU A 22 12.87 13.15 19.01
CA LEU A 22 14.13 13.83 18.74
C LEU A 22 15.26 13.27 19.62
N LEU A 23 14.98 12.95 20.88
CA LEU A 23 15.94 12.29 21.76
C LEU A 23 16.28 10.88 21.25
N LEU A 24 15.28 10.09 20.86
CA LEU A 24 15.46 8.74 20.31
C LEU A 24 16.27 8.77 19.01
N SER A 25 15.99 9.71 18.11
CA SER A 25 16.75 9.94 16.88
C SER A 25 18.25 10.18 17.13
N ARG A 26 18.62 10.80 18.26
CA ARG A 26 20.02 11.08 18.60
C ARG A 26 20.69 9.95 19.40
N THR A 27 19.94 9.26 20.24
CA THR A 27 20.50 8.33 21.24
C THR A 27 20.38 6.86 20.83
N ASN A 28 19.37 6.51 20.03
CA ASN A 28 19.07 5.14 19.66
C ASN A 28 19.41 4.87 18.19
N LYS A 29 20.51 4.14 17.95
CA LYS A 29 20.97 3.80 16.60
C LYS A 29 19.96 2.96 15.81
N ASN A 30 19.16 2.11 16.47
CA ASN A 30 18.16 1.31 15.76
C ASN A 30 17.03 2.20 15.24
N PHE A 31 16.64 3.22 16.01
CA PHE A 31 15.66 4.21 15.59
C PHE A 31 16.22 5.11 14.48
N SER A 32 17.41 5.68 14.68
CA SER A 32 18.03 6.61 13.72
C SER A 32 18.40 5.95 12.39
N ASN A 33 18.75 4.67 12.39
CA ASN A 33 19.11 3.91 11.19
C ASN A 33 17.93 3.18 10.57
N SER A 34 16.71 3.35 11.11
CA SER A 34 15.53 2.76 10.49
C SER A 34 15.29 3.37 9.12
N ALA A 35 14.93 2.52 8.16
CA ALA A 35 14.68 2.95 6.78
C ALA A 35 13.44 3.84 6.70
N ALA A 36 12.43 3.55 7.53
CA ALA A 36 11.25 4.38 7.67
C ALA A 36 10.70 4.36 9.10
N LEU A 37 10.10 5.46 9.52
CA LEU A 37 9.28 5.55 10.74
C LEU A 37 7.83 5.83 10.32
N CYS A 38 6.88 5.09 10.88
CA CYS A 38 5.45 5.24 10.61
C CYS A 38 4.72 5.47 11.92
N PHE A 39 4.06 6.63 12.03
CA PHE A 39 3.31 7.00 13.22
C PHE A 39 1.83 7.17 12.89
N THR A 40 1.03 6.38 13.58
CA THR A 40 -0.44 6.38 13.49
C THR A 40 -1.06 7.06 14.72
N GLU A 41 -2.36 7.39 14.65
CA GLU A 41 -3.08 8.15 15.69
C GLU A 41 -2.34 9.44 16.13
N SER A 42 -1.74 10.11 15.15
CA SER A 42 -0.88 11.27 15.34
C SER A 42 -1.62 12.55 15.75
N TRP A 43 -2.97 12.53 15.74
CA TRP A 43 -3.86 13.67 16.01
C TRP A 43 -3.49 14.92 15.21
N LEU A 44 -3.05 14.70 13.96
CA LEU A 44 -2.70 15.77 13.06
C LEU A 44 -3.94 16.58 12.65
N ASN A 45 -3.71 17.86 12.40
CA ASN A 45 -4.68 18.81 11.88
C ASN A 45 -3.93 19.92 11.13
N ASP A 46 -4.67 20.75 10.40
CA ASP A 46 -4.10 21.82 9.56
C ASP A 46 -3.37 22.91 10.36
N ALA A 47 -3.64 23.03 11.67
CA ALA A 47 -2.98 24.01 12.52
C ALA A 47 -1.55 23.61 12.90
N ILE A 48 -1.17 22.34 12.72
CA ILE A 48 0.18 21.86 12.99
C ILE A 48 1.03 22.04 11.72
N PRO A 49 2.06 22.92 11.72
CA PRO A 49 2.94 23.10 10.57
C PRO A 49 3.94 21.95 10.44
N ASP A 50 4.39 21.65 9.21
CA ASP A 50 5.36 20.57 8.95
C ASP A 50 6.66 20.73 9.73
N ASN A 51 7.11 21.98 9.93
CA ASN A 51 8.34 22.27 10.69
C ASN A 51 8.26 21.82 12.15
N ALA A 52 7.06 21.81 12.75
CA ALA A 52 6.87 21.32 14.12
C ALA A 52 7.02 19.79 14.23
N LEU A 53 7.01 19.09 13.09
CA LEU A 53 7.06 17.64 13.00
C LEU A 53 8.39 17.17 12.39
N ASN A 54 9.38 18.04 12.21
CA ASN A 54 10.61 17.66 11.53
C ASN A 54 11.51 16.76 12.40
N LEU A 55 12.07 15.70 11.80
CA LEU A 55 13.07 14.83 12.42
C LEU A 55 14.35 14.86 11.58
N LEU A 56 15.48 15.19 12.18
CA LEU A 56 16.76 15.32 11.47
C LEU A 56 17.15 13.98 10.82
N GLY A 57 17.54 14.04 9.54
CA GLY A 57 17.91 12.86 8.74
C GLY A 57 16.71 12.10 8.17
N PHE A 58 15.49 12.63 8.29
CA PHE A 58 14.28 12.03 7.75
C PHE A 58 13.44 13.03 6.96
N GLN A 59 12.97 12.58 5.79
CA GLN A 59 11.98 13.29 5.00
C GLN A 59 10.56 12.98 5.52
N LEU A 60 9.81 14.03 5.87
CA LEU A 60 8.43 13.92 6.35
C LEU A 60 7.43 13.83 5.18
N PHE A 61 6.53 12.86 5.27
CA PHE A 61 5.30 12.76 4.50
C PHE A 61 4.12 12.59 5.45
N ARG A 62 3.09 13.42 5.34
CA ARG A 62 1.88 13.29 6.15
C ARG A 62 0.62 13.32 5.30
N GLU A 63 -0.36 12.51 5.70
CA GLU A 63 -1.72 12.58 5.18
C GLU A 63 -2.66 12.84 6.36
N LEU A 64 -3.46 13.90 6.24
CA LEU A 64 -4.48 14.26 7.22
C LEU A 64 -5.76 13.47 6.94
N GLN A 65 -6.41 13.00 8.01
CA GLN A 65 -7.76 12.45 7.89
C GLN A 65 -8.76 13.56 8.17
N VAL A 66 -9.58 13.90 7.17
CA VAL A 66 -10.59 14.97 7.28
C VAL A 66 -11.55 14.66 8.43
N THR A 67 -11.70 15.61 9.35
CA THR A 67 -12.46 15.49 10.60
C THR A 67 -13.97 15.34 10.39
N GLU A 68 -14.52 15.98 9.35
CA GLU A 68 -15.96 15.99 9.09
C GLU A 68 -16.53 14.61 8.72
N SER A 69 -15.74 13.73 8.11
CA SER A 69 -16.19 12.40 7.67
C SER A 69 -16.02 11.32 8.74
N ALA A 70 -15.31 11.59 9.84
CA ALA A 70 -14.88 10.57 10.80
C ALA A 70 -15.46 10.74 12.22
N GLY A 71 -16.23 11.79 12.50
CA GLY A 71 -16.75 12.08 13.85
C GLY A 71 -15.65 12.31 14.90
N LYS A 72 -14.44 12.68 14.46
CA LYS A 72 -13.27 12.85 15.32
C LYS A 72 -13.14 14.30 15.78
N SER A 73 -13.00 14.51 17.09
CA SER A 73 -12.89 15.85 17.69
C SER A 73 -11.47 16.44 17.71
N ARG A 74 -10.44 15.61 17.49
CA ARG A 74 -9.02 15.99 17.69
C ARG A 74 -8.15 15.91 16.43
N GLY A 75 -8.73 15.76 15.25
CA GLY A 75 -7.97 15.47 14.04
C GLY A 75 -7.58 14.00 13.89
N GLY A 76 -6.71 13.71 12.93
CA GLY A 76 -6.27 12.36 12.58
C GLY A 76 -5.34 12.38 11.38
N GLY A 77 -4.66 11.27 11.14
CA GLY A 77 -3.74 11.14 10.03
C GLY A 77 -2.65 10.12 10.30
N THR A 78 -1.72 10.03 9.34
CA THR A 78 -0.51 9.22 9.46
C THR A 78 0.68 10.08 9.07
N CYS A 79 1.79 9.93 9.80
CA CYS A 79 3.08 10.49 9.42
C CYS A 79 4.03 9.36 9.04
N PHE A 80 4.70 9.53 7.92
CA PHE A 80 5.81 8.71 7.46
C PHE A 80 7.07 9.56 7.44
N TYR A 81 8.14 9.01 7.99
CA TYR A 81 9.49 9.58 7.94
C TYR A 81 10.36 8.61 7.15
N ILE A 82 10.89 9.05 6.01
CA ILE A 82 11.78 8.23 5.19
C ILE A 82 13.22 8.69 5.45
N ASN A 83 14.10 7.76 5.80
CA ASN A 83 15.49 8.09 6.10
C ASN A 83 16.19 8.63 4.85
N GLU A 84 16.78 9.82 4.96
CA GLU A 84 17.43 10.53 3.83
C GLU A 84 18.72 9.84 3.37
N SER A 85 19.29 8.97 4.20
CA SER A 85 20.45 8.15 3.80
C SER A 85 20.09 7.04 2.82
N ASN A 86 18.80 6.71 2.66
CA ASN A 86 18.36 5.72 1.70
C ASN A 86 18.48 6.27 0.27
N PRO A 87 19.01 5.50 -0.68
CA PRO A 87 19.03 5.93 -2.07
C PRO A 87 17.59 6.10 -2.57
N PRO A 88 17.27 7.21 -3.26
CA PRO A 88 15.94 7.39 -3.82
C PRO A 88 15.67 6.30 -4.87
N PRO A 89 14.44 5.78 -4.96
CA PRO A 89 14.10 4.83 -6.00
C PRO A 89 14.15 5.53 -7.39
N PRO A 90 14.39 4.79 -8.48
CA PRO A 90 14.40 5.36 -9.83
C PRO A 90 13.11 6.12 -10.14
N ALA A 91 13.17 7.30 -10.75
CA ALA A 91 11.94 8.05 -11.04
C ALA A 91 10.99 7.25 -11.95
N LEU A 92 9.72 7.11 -11.54
CA LEU A 92 8.67 6.54 -12.37
C LEU A 92 8.12 7.62 -13.30
N ARG A 93 8.20 7.38 -14.61
CA ARG A 93 7.53 8.19 -15.62
C ARG A 93 6.60 7.32 -16.44
N ILE A 94 5.33 7.72 -16.49
CA ILE A 94 4.29 7.02 -17.21
C ILE A 94 4.19 7.61 -18.61
N SER A 95 4.37 6.79 -19.64
CA SER A 95 4.20 7.23 -21.02
C SER A 95 2.73 7.20 -21.44
N GLU A 96 2.40 7.93 -22.51
CA GLU A 96 1.10 7.86 -23.15
C GLU A 96 0.78 6.43 -23.61
N ASP A 97 1.76 5.72 -24.18
CA ASP A 97 1.55 4.35 -24.66
C ASP A 97 1.20 3.40 -23.51
N ASP A 98 1.86 3.53 -22.36
CA ASP A 98 1.55 2.71 -21.18
C ASP A 98 0.08 2.84 -20.77
N VAL A 99 -0.41 4.08 -20.73
CA VAL A 99 -1.81 4.40 -20.40
C VAL A 99 -2.75 3.83 -21.47
N ARG A 100 -2.44 4.06 -22.74
CA ARG A 100 -3.21 3.57 -23.89
C ARG A 100 -3.36 2.05 -23.83
N GLN A 101 -2.27 1.31 -23.63
CA GLN A 101 -2.29 -0.14 -23.54
C GLN A 101 -3.16 -0.64 -22.37
N ILE A 102 -3.10 0.02 -21.21
CA ILE A 102 -3.93 -0.35 -20.06
C ILE A 102 -5.41 -0.06 -20.32
N PHE A 103 -5.73 1.05 -20.96
CA PHE A 103 -7.11 1.38 -21.31
C PHE A 103 -7.69 0.39 -22.34
N LEU A 104 -6.90 -0.01 -23.35
CA LEU A 104 -7.30 -1.04 -24.31
C LEU A 104 -7.51 -2.42 -23.66
N LYS A 105 -6.81 -2.73 -22.58
CA LYS A 105 -6.95 -4.01 -21.82
C LYS A 105 -8.18 -4.05 -20.90
N GLN A 106 -8.93 -2.96 -20.76
CA GLN A 106 -10.09 -2.93 -19.86
C GLN A 106 -11.19 -3.92 -20.25
N LYS A 107 -11.80 -4.53 -19.23
CA LYS A 107 -12.94 -5.45 -19.38
C LYS A 107 -14.24 -4.67 -19.40
N ARG A 108 -14.84 -4.51 -20.59
CA ARG A 108 -16.00 -3.64 -20.86
C ARG A 108 -17.19 -3.79 -19.90
N ARG A 109 -17.47 -5.01 -19.41
CA ARG A 109 -18.65 -5.31 -18.59
C ARG A 109 -18.44 -5.13 -17.08
N LYS A 110 -17.31 -4.59 -16.64
CA LYS A 110 -17.08 -4.30 -15.22
C LYS A 110 -17.82 -3.02 -14.79
N ALA A 111 -18.26 -2.98 -13.54
CA ALA A 111 -18.92 -1.83 -12.95
C ALA A 111 -17.94 -0.64 -12.78
N PRO A 112 -18.41 0.61 -12.94
CA PRO A 112 -17.63 1.81 -12.63
C PRO A 112 -17.51 2.02 -11.11
N GLY A 113 -16.62 2.94 -10.73
CA GLY A 113 -16.59 3.49 -9.38
C GLY A 113 -17.58 4.67 -9.22
N PRO A 114 -17.51 5.40 -8.09
CA PRO A 114 -18.35 6.57 -7.82
C PRO A 114 -18.18 7.71 -8.83
N ASP A 115 -17.08 7.74 -9.57
CA ASP A 115 -16.79 8.73 -10.61
C ASP A 115 -17.58 8.52 -11.92
N GLY A 116 -18.30 7.39 -12.04
CA GLY A 116 -19.11 7.06 -13.21
C GLY A 116 -18.31 6.68 -14.46
N VAL A 117 -16.97 6.69 -14.41
CA VAL A 117 -16.13 6.37 -15.56
C VAL A 117 -16.12 4.87 -15.79
N THR A 118 -16.73 4.43 -16.89
CA THR A 118 -16.85 3.01 -17.21
C THR A 118 -15.58 2.46 -17.89
N PRO A 119 -15.26 1.17 -17.69
CA PRO A 119 -14.18 0.51 -18.43
C PRO A 119 -14.41 0.51 -19.94
N ALA A 120 -15.67 0.49 -20.38
CA ALA A 120 -16.04 0.57 -21.79
C ALA A 120 -15.69 1.95 -22.39
N CYS A 121 -15.92 3.03 -21.65
CA CYS A 121 -15.52 4.39 -22.03
C CYS A 121 -14.00 4.48 -22.23
N LEU A 122 -13.22 4.08 -21.21
CA LEU A 122 -11.75 4.11 -21.29
C LEU A 122 -11.21 3.30 -22.46
N LYS A 123 -11.76 2.10 -22.70
CA LYS A 123 -11.33 1.26 -23.82
C LYS A 123 -11.68 1.84 -25.18
N THR A 124 -12.83 2.46 -25.32
CA THR A 124 -13.32 2.99 -26.61
C THR A 124 -12.64 4.30 -26.96
N CYS A 125 -12.35 5.12 -25.96
CA CYS A 125 -11.70 6.42 -26.11
C CYS A 125 -10.21 6.37 -25.73
N ALA A 126 -9.56 5.20 -25.84
CA ALA A 126 -8.22 4.99 -25.33
C ALA A 126 -7.20 5.93 -25.98
N ASP A 127 -7.26 6.07 -27.31
CA ASP A 127 -6.32 6.91 -28.07
C ASP A 127 -6.50 8.40 -27.74
N GLN A 128 -7.72 8.85 -27.48
CA GLN A 128 -8.00 10.25 -27.14
C GLN A 128 -7.65 10.60 -25.70
N LEU A 129 -7.84 9.64 -24.78
CA LEU A 129 -7.69 9.86 -23.34
C LEU A 129 -6.26 9.59 -22.84
N ALA A 130 -5.49 8.75 -23.53
CA ALA A 130 -4.17 8.31 -23.07
C ALA A 130 -3.22 9.47 -22.74
N PHE A 131 -3.09 10.43 -23.66
CA PHE A 131 -2.21 11.59 -23.46
C PHE A 131 -2.62 12.37 -22.20
N ILE A 132 -3.90 12.73 -22.07
CA ILE A 132 -4.41 13.51 -20.95
C ILE A 132 -4.18 12.79 -19.62
N PHE A 133 -4.50 11.49 -19.53
CA PHE A 133 -4.32 10.74 -18.29
C PHE A 133 -2.84 10.48 -17.97
N SER A 134 -1.96 10.36 -18.96
CA SER A 134 -0.51 10.31 -18.69
C SER A 134 -0.01 11.58 -18.01
N GLN A 135 -0.52 12.75 -18.41
CA GLN A 135 -0.16 14.02 -17.76
C GLN A 135 -0.72 14.10 -16.34
N ILE A 136 -1.97 13.68 -16.14
CA ILE A 136 -2.59 13.63 -14.80
C ILE A 136 -1.80 12.69 -13.88
N PHE A 137 -1.43 11.50 -14.35
CA PHE A 137 -0.69 10.51 -13.56
C PHE A 137 0.72 10.99 -13.21
N ASN A 138 1.47 11.51 -14.18
CA ASN A 138 2.80 12.06 -13.91
C ASN A 138 2.71 13.26 -12.95
N ARG A 139 1.73 14.15 -13.13
CA ARG A 139 1.53 15.27 -12.21
C ARG A 139 1.17 14.81 -10.80
N SER A 140 0.38 13.75 -10.68
CA SER A 140 0.07 13.10 -9.40
C SER A 140 1.31 12.53 -8.72
N LEU A 141 2.24 11.94 -9.48
CA LEU A 141 3.52 11.43 -8.96
C LEU A 141 4.44 12.57 -8.52
N GLU A 142 4.59 13.61 -9.34
CA GLU A 142 5.42 14.79 -9.03
C GLU A 142 4.96 15.53 -7.77
N LEU A 143 3.64 15.67 -7.61
CA LEU A 143 3.05 16.38 -6.47
C LEU A 143 2.81 15.47 -5.26
N CYS A 144 3.10 14.17 -5.36
CA CYS A 144 2.74 13.17 -4.35
C CYS A 144 1.24 13.24 -3.93
N LYS A 145 0.35 13.61 -4.87
CA LYS A 145 -1.06 13.88 -4.58
C LYS A 145 -1.99 13.27 -5.61
N VAL A 146 -2.79 12.30 -5.15
CA VAL A 146 -3.84 11.66 -5.96
C VAL A 146 -5.10 12.54 -6.00
N PRO A 147 -5.74 12.73 -7.16
CA PRO A 147 -7.01 13.44 -7.28
C PRO A 147 -8.09 12.89 -6.34
N ALA A 148 -8.86 13.78 -5.70
CA ALA A 148 -9.86 13.37 -4.70
C ALA A 148 -10.92 12.41 -5.26
N CYS A 149 -11.37 12.59 -6.50
CA CYS A 149 -12.33 11.70 -7.15
C CYS A 149 -11.83 10.24 -7.28
N PHE A 150 -10.51 10.03 -7.34
CA PHE A 150 -9.90 8.70 -7.42
C PHE A 150 -9.79 8.00 -6.06
N LYS A 151 -9.84 8.77 -4.96
CA LYS A 151 -9.76 8.25 -3.58
C LYS A 151 -11.09 7.70 -3.04
N HIS A 152 -12.21 7.89 -3.77
CA HIS A 152 -13.52 7.45 -3.32
C HIS A 152 -13.86 6.03 -3.80
N SER A 153 -14.67 5.31 -3.01
CA SER A 153 -15.18 4.00 -3.37
C SER A 153 -16.61 3.77 -2.89
N THR A 154 -17.35 2.90 -3.57
CA THR A 154 -18.65 2.41 -3.11
C THR A 154 -18.49 0.99 -2.58
N ILE A 155 -18.90 0.72 -1.34
CA ILE A 155 -18.89 -0.62 -0.77
C ILE A 155 -20.15 -1.38 -1.17
N ILE A 156 -19.97 -2.49 -1.87
CA ILE A 156 -21.03 -3.40 -2.28
C ILE A 156 -20.90 -4.70 -1.46
N PRO A 157 -21.87 -5.04 -0.60
CA PRO A 157 -21.84 -6.28 0.15
C PRO A 157 -22.22 -7.48 -0.74
N ILE A 158 -21.32 -8.47 -0.85
CA ILE A 158 -21.55 -9.69 -1.64
C ILE A 158 -21.72 -10.89 -0.70
N PRO A 159 -22.80 -11.69 -0.83
CA PRO A 159 -22.98 -12.93 -0.08
C PRO A 159 -21.78 -13.88 -0.16
N LYS A 160 -21.24 -14.31 0.99
CA LYS A 160 -20.24 -15.41 1.08
C LYS A 160 -20.87 -16.78 0.85
N LYS A 161 -22.14 -16.92 1.23
CA LYS A 161 -22.90 -18.18 1.23
C LYS A 161 -24.37 -17.91 0.87
N PRO A 162 -25.13 -18.91 0.37
CA PRO A 162 -26.50 -18.69 -0.10
C PRO A 162 -27.47 -18.23 0.98
N LYS A 163 -27.39 -18.81 2.19
CA LYS A 163 -28.24 -18.45 3.34
C LYS A 163 -27.50 -17.49 4.25
N ILE A 164 -27.93 -16.23 4.27
CA ILE A 164 -27.34 -15.20 5.12
C ILE A 164 -27.96 -15.25 6.52
N THR A 165 -27.09 -15.26 7.53
CA THR A 165 -27.46 -15.30 8.95
C THR A 165 -27.00 -14.07 9.73
N GLY A 166 -26.05 -13.29 9.20
CA GLY A 166 -25.62 -12.03 9.78
C GLY A 166 -24.71 -11.22 8.84
N LEU A 167 -24.31 -10.02 9.26
CA LEU A 167 -23.48 -9.12 8.44
C LEU A 167 -22.11 -9.71 8.07
N ASN A 168 -21.53 -10.53 8.95
CA ASN A 168 -20.26 -11.22 8.71
C ASN A 168 -20.30 -12.23 7.55
N ASP A 169 -21.50 -12.59 7.08
CA ASP A 169 -21.69 -13.44 5.91
C ASP A 169 -21.58 -12.68 4.59
N TYR A 170 -21.36 -11.37 4.61
CA TYR A 170 -21.04 -10.58 3.43
C TYR A 170 -19.53 -10.36 3.30
N ARG A 171 -19.05 -10.30 2.06
CA ARG A 171 -17.74 -9.71 1.72
C ARG A 171 -17.98 -8.26 1.30
N PRO A 172 -17.38 -7.27 1.96
CA PRO A 172 -17.40 -5.92 1.44
C PRO A 172 -16.50 -5.84 0.20
N VAL A 173 -17.06 -5.49 -0.95
CA VAL A 173 -16.28 -5.24 -2.18
C VAL A 173 -16.30 -3.76 -2.49
N ALA A 174 -15.12 -3.14 -2.51
CA ALA A 174 -14.98 -1.73 -2.87
C ALA A 174 -14.95 -1.56 -4.41
N LEU A 175 -15.94 -0.85 -4.95
CA LEU A 175 -15.90 -0.32 -6.30
C LEU A 175 -15.14 1.00 -6.28
N THR A 176 -13.85 0.96 -6.64
CA THR A 176 -13.01 2.15 -6.84
C THR A 176 -12.99 2.59 -8.31
N SER A 177 -12.56 3.83 -8.56
CA SER A 177 -12.37 4.40 -9.89
C SER A 177 -11.58 3.47 -10.81
N VAL A 178 -12.07 3.25 -12.04
CA VAL A 178 -11.38 2.44 -13.04
C VAL A 178 -10.09 3.11 -13.52
N VAL A 179 -10.09 4.45 -13.54
CA VAL A 179 -8.89 5.25 -13.83
C VAL A 179 -7.85 5.04 -12.73
N MET A 180 -8.26 5.10 -11.46
CA MET A 180 -7.34 4.84 -10.34
C MET A 180 -6.74 3.44 -10.40
N LYS A 181 -7.56 2.40 -10.65
CA LYS A 181 -7.05 1.03 -10.85
C LYS A 181 -6.04 0.94 -11.99
N SER A 182 -6.25 1.70 -13.07
CA SER A 182 -5.32 1.75 -14.20
C SER A 182 -3.98 2.37 -13.79
N PHE A 183 -4.02 3.45 -13.00
CA PHE A 183 -2.82 4.08 -12.44
C PHE A 183 -2.09 3.14 -11.47
N GLU A 184 -2.80 2.47 -10.57
CA GLU A 184 -2.24 1.48 -9.64
C GLU A 184 -1.52 0.34 -10.38
N ILE A 185 -2.06 -0.14 -11.51
CA ILE A 185 -1.41 -1.18 -12.32
C ILE A 185 -0.06 -0.71 -12.87
N LEU A 186 0.05 0.55 -13.30
CA LEU A 186 1.31 1.14 -13.78
C LEU A 186 2.34 1.23 -12.66
N VAL A 187 1.91 1.77 -11.52
CA VAL A 187 2.78 1.87 -10.33
C VAL A 187 3.19 0.49 -9.84
N LEU A 188 2.27 -0.49 -9.83
CA LEU A 188 2.56 -1.87 -9.43
C LEU A 188 3.62 -2.52 -10.32
N ALA A 189 3.55 -2.32 -11.63
CA ALA A 189 4.55 -2.85 -12.56
C ALA A 189 5.95 -2.31 -12.24
N TYR A 190 6.04 -1.00 -11.98
CA TYR A 190 7.28 -0.37 -11.53
C TYR A 190 7.75 -0.91 -10.17
N LEU A 191 6.87 -1.02 -9.17
CA LEU A 191 7.21 -1.54 -7.85
C LEU A 191 7.71 -2.99 -7.90
N LYS A 192 7.05 -3.84 -8.70
CA LYS A 192 7.48 -5.22 -8.92
C LYS A 192 8.89 -5.28 -9.53
N ASN A 193 9.21 -4.39 -10.46
CA ASN A 193 10.53 -4.37 -11.09
C ASN A 193 11.65 -4.06 -10.07
N ILE A 194 11.43 -3.08 -9.19
CA ILE A 194 12.45 -2.68 -8.21
C ILE A 194 12.50 -3.61 -6.99
N THR A 195 11.39 -4.25 -6.63
CA THR A 195 11.31 -5.13 -5.43
C THR A 195 11.52 -6.61 -5.74
N GLY A 196 11.32 -7.05 -6.98
CA GLY A 196 11.40 -8.46 -7.38
C GLY A 196 12.66 -9.18 -6.90
N PRO A 197 13.87 -8.60 -7.06
CA PRO A 197 15.12 -9.20 -6.57
C PRO A 197 15.22 -9.29 -5.03
N LEU A 198 14.43 -8.50 -4.30
CA LEU A 198 14.47 -8.40 -2.84
C LEU A 198 13.47 -9.32 -2.13
N LEU A 199 12.55 -9.95 -2.88
CA LEU A 199 11.53 -10.82 -2.31
C LEU A 199 12.12 -12.14 -1.79
N ASP A 200 11.61 -12.59 -0.65
CA ASP A 200 11.98 -13.88 -0.06
C ASP A 200 11.69 -15.03 -1.07
N PRO A 201 12.65 -15.94 -1.33
CA PRO A 201 12.41 -17.12 -2.16
C PRO A 201 11.21 -17.99 -1.73
N LEU A 202 10.89 -18.00 -0.43
CA LEU A 202 9.77 -18.72 0.20
C LEU A 202 8.47 -17.90 0.25
N GLN A 203 8.45 -16.69 -0.31
CA GLN A 203 7.19 -15.99 -0.56
C GLN A 203 6.55 -16.57 -1.83
N PHE A 204 5.41 -17.25 -1.68
CA PHE A 204 4.69 -17.87 -2.81
C PHE A 204 3.54 -17.00 -3.33
N ALA A 205 2.83 -16.33 -2.42
CA ALA A 205 1.68 -15.50 -2.79
C ALA A 205 2.10 -14.27 -3.60
N TYR A 206 1.24 -13.88 -4.55
CA TYR A 206 1.37 -12.67 -5.38
C TYR A 206 2.63 -12.58 -6.25
N ARG A 207 3.32 -13.71 -6.48
CA ARG A 207 4.44 -13.81 -7.41
C ARG A 207 4.04 -14.48 -8.71
N GLU A 208 4.66 -14.04 -9.79
CA GLU A 208 4.53 -14.70 -11.08
C GLU A 208 5.23 -16.05 -11.03
N ASN A 209 4.64 -17.06 -11.69
CA ASN A 209 5.14 -18.43 -11.74
C ASN A 209 5.29 -19.10 -10.36
N ARG A 210 4.45 -18.73 -9.39
CA ARG A 210 4.31 -19.40 -8.09
C ARG A 210 2.85 -19.70 -7.81
N SER A 211 2.58 -20.83 -7.18
CA SER A 211 1.22 -21.24 -6.78
C SER A 211 1.15 -21.64 -5.31
N VAL A 212 -0.07 -21.88 -4.83
CA VAL A 212 -0.30 -22.47 -3.51
C VAL A 212 0.27 -23.89 -3.44
N ASP A 213 0.26 -24.63 -4.55
CA ASP A 213 0.81 -25.98 -4.61
C ASP A 213 2.32 -25.98 -4.37
N ASP A 214 3.06 -24.99 -4.89
CA ASP A 214 4.48 -24.84 -4.60
C ASP A 214 4.74 -24.68 -3.10
N ALA A 215 3.92 -23.88 -2.42
CA ALA A 215 4.03 -23.64 -0.98
C ALA A 215 3.78 -24.93 -0.18
N VAL A 216 2.73 -25.67 -0.55
CA VAL A 216 2.38 -26.94 0.09
C VAL A 216 3.47 -27.99 -0.15
N ASN A 217 3.91 -28.16 -1.39
CA ASN A 217 4.95 -29.12 -1.75
C ASN A 217 6.27 -28.82 -1.05
N MET A 218 6.68 -27.55 -0.99
CA MET A 218 7.90 -27.17 -0.30
C MET A 218 7.81 -27.36 1.21
N GLY A 219 6.66 -26.99 1.81
CA GLY A 219 6.40 -27.26 3.22
C GLY A 219 6.46 -28.76 3.55
N LEU A 220 5.79 -29.59 2.75
CA LEU A 220 5.82 -31.05 2.88
C LEU A 220 7.24 -31.61 2.72
N HIS A 221 7.99 -31.14 1.72
CA HIS A 221 9.37 -31.57 1.51
C HIS A 221 10.24 -31.34 2.75
N PHE A 222 10.18 -30.14 3.36
CA PHE A 222 10.94 -29.85 4.58
C PHE A 222 10.49 -30.69 5.78
N ILE A 223 9.19 -30.93 5.92
CA ILE A 223 8.64 -31.77 6.99
C ILE A 223 9.15 -33.21 6.85
N LEU A 224 8.99 -33.82 5.68
CA LEU A 224 9.35 -35.21 5.43
C LEU A 224 10.86 -35.44 5.55
N GLN A 225 11.67 -34.54 4.97
CA GLN A 225 13.13 -34.60 5.07
C GLN A 225 13.62 -34.53 6.53
N HIS A 226 12.91 -33.80 7.40
CA HIS A 226 13.25 -33.78 8.82
C HIS A 226 12.90 -35.10 9.52
N LEU A 227 11.72 -35.65 9.20
CA LEU A 227 11.19 -36.87 9.81
C LEU A 227 11.95 -38.15 9.41
N ASP A 228 12.73 -38.14 8.34
CA ASP A 228 13.65 -39.24 7.99
C ASP A 228 14.70 -39.52 9.09
N LYS A 229 14.92 -38.57 10.02
CA LYS A 229 15.78 -38.76 11.19
C LYS A 229 15.00 -39.40 12.34
N SER A 230 15.44 -40.58 12.76
CA SER A 230 14.83 -41.31 13.88
C SER A 230 14.80 -40.51 15.17
N GLY A 231 13.67 -40.53 15.88
CA GLY A 231 13.50 -39.85 17.17
C GLY A 231 13.29 -38.33 17.08
N THR A 232 13.01 -37.80 15.89
CA THR A 232 12.68 -36.37 15.69
C THR A 232 11.18 -36.15 15.54
N TYR A 233 10.74 -34.89 15.67
CA TYR A 233 9.35 -34.47 15.46
C TYR A 233 9.31 -33.06 14.88
N VAL A 234 8.24 -32.72 14.15
CA VAL A 234 8.03 -31.39 13.56
C VAL A 234 6.85 -30.71 14.27
N ARG A 235 6.96 -29.40 14.51
CA ARG A 235 5.86 -28.54 14.96
C ARG A 235 5.65 -27.44 13.93
N LEU A 236 4.39 -27.18 13.61
CA LEU A 236 3.97 -26.13 12.68
C LEU A 236 3.27 -25.02 13.47
N LEU A 237 3.65 -23.78 13.20
CA LEU A 237 2.99 -22.59 13.72
C LEU A 237 2.29 -21.90 12.55
N PHE A 238 0.96 -21.84 12.60
CA PHE A 238 0.16 -21.08 11.65
C PHE A 238 -0.15 -19.72 12.27
N VAL A 239 0.36 -18.66 11.64
CA VAL A 239 0.11 -17.27 12.04
C VAL A 239 -0.77 -16.65 10.96
N ASP A 240 -1.88 -16.04 11.38
CA ASP A 240 -2.75 -15.27 10.51
C ASP A 240 -2.84 -13.82 11.03
N LEU A 241 -2.83 -12.87 10.11
CA LEU A 241 -2.93 -11.44 10.41
C LEU A 241 -4.36 -11.01 10.05
N LEU A 242 -5.16 -10.73 11.08
CA LEU A 242 -6.56 -10.32 10.96
C LEU A 242 -6.71 -8.88 10.45
#